data_AF-Q9LKR8-F1
#
_entry.id   AF-Q9LKR8-F1
#
_cell.length_a   1.000
_cell.length_b   1.000
_cell.length_c   1.000
_cell.angle_alpha   90.00
_cell.angle_beta   90.00
_cell.angle_gamma   90.00
#
_symmetry.space_group_name_H-M   'P 1'
#
loop_
_entity.id
_entity.type
_entity.pdbx_description
1 polymer ?
#
loop_
_entity_poly.entity_id
_entity_poly.type
_entity_poly.pdbx_seq_one_letter_code
_entity_poly.pdbx_strand_id
1 'polypeptide(L)'
;MLSLTATTLSSSIFTQSKTHGFFNTRPVYRKPFTTITSALIPASNRQAPPKQQLYQPFRPPPSPIPPKFRSLDTAGKIEVLADRLGLWFEYAPLISSLYTEGFTPPSIEELTGISGVEQNSLIVGAQVRDSLVQSGAKPELIAAFDTNGAELLYEIRLLNTTQRVAAAEYIVDHGFDTKGAGDLARAIKDFPHRRGDVGLGDFDYNLPGDCLSFMLYRKSREHRSPSEIRTTLLEQALETAVTEKAKKAVLRELHGESEEERVKEEEIKIIRVPVVRLRFGEVAGASSVVVLPVCKAEEGEEKLLEAPMEFESGGEFGVVEAEKDWSRWVVLPGWDPVVAVRKGVAVSFSDDREVLPWNGKGEAIMVVIDREKKTVEADNGYYYLVVADGGMKLDRGLVLKEKGVNESLGMVVLVVRPPRDDDDEWQINDEDWD
;
A
#
# COMPACT_ATOMS: atom_id res chain seq x y z
N MET A 1 44.51 -1.75 -28.13
CA MET A 1 45.23 -3.01 -28.44
C MET A 1 44.44 -4.16 -27.82
N LEU A 2 44.51 -5.36 -28.42
CA LEU A 2 44.47 -6.72 -27.82
C LEU A 2 43.74 -6.94 -26.46
N SER A 3 42.93 -7.98 -26.25
CA SER A 3 42.51 -9.10 -27.09
C SER A 3 41.33 -9.82 -26.39
N LEU A 4 40.44 -10.46 -27.15
CA LEU A 4 39.40 -11.37 -26.64
C LEU A 4 39.67 -12.78 -27.19
N THR A 5 39.71 -13.79 -26.32
CA THR A 5 39.75 -15.22 -26.70
C THR A 5 38.97 -16.05 -25.70
N ALA A 6 38.11 -16.93 -26.21
CA ALA A 6 37.18 -17.77 -25.45
C ALA A 6 37.73 -19.20 -25.22
N THR A 7 36.81 -20.16 -25.01
CA THR A 7 36.92 -21.64 -25.10
C THR A 7 37.20 -22.43 -23.80
N THR A 8 36.67 -23.64 -23.53
CA THR A 8 35.57 -24.49 -24.11
C THR A 8 35.32 -25.73 -23.21
N LEU A 9 34.28 -26.53 -23.52
CA LEU A 9 34.05 -27.97 -23.22
C LEU A 9 33.34 -28.33 -21.88
N SER A 10 32.60 -29.44 -21.73
CA SER A 10 31.77 -30.31 -22.64
C SER A 10 31.26 -31.55 -21.86
N SER A 11 30.09 -32.11 -22.25
CA SER A 11 29.68 -33.55 -22.12
C SER A 11 29.52 -34.19 -20.71
N SER A 12 28.61 -35.15 -20.44
CA SER A 12 27.53 -35.79 -21.24
C SER A 12 26.63 -36.78 -20.44
N ILE A 13 25.31 -36.73 -20.70
CA ILE A 13 24.34 -37.84 -20.98
C ILE A 13 24.29 -39.11 -20.08
N PHE A 14 23.14 -39.41 -19.44
CA PHE A 14 22.26 -40.63 -19.57
C PHE A 14 21.08 -40.56 -18.56
N THR A 15 19.82 -40.28 -18.94
CA THR A 15 18.68 -41.21 -19.22
C THR A 15 18.42 -42.32 -18.17
N GLN A 16 17.20 -42.78 -17.81
CA GLN A 16 15.87 -42.68 -18.47
C GLN A 16 14.70 -43.17 -17.55
N SER A 17 13.47 -42.64 -17.72
CA SER A 17 12.14 -43.37 -17.61
C SER A 17 11.66 -43.95 -16.25
N LYS A 18 10.37 -44.25 -15.96
CA LYS A 18 9.01 -44.10 -16.61
C LYS A 18 7.93 -44.28 -15.49
N THR A 19 6.99 -43.36 -15.25
CA THR A 19 5.58 -43.28 -15.74
C THR A 19 4.51 -44.26 -15.19
N HIS A 20 3.26 -43.74 -15.16
CA HIS A 20 1.93 -44.39 -14.96
C HIS A 20 1.41 -44.55 -13.51
N GLY A 21 0.14 -44.26 -13.19
CA GLY A 21 -0.88 -43.56 -13.99
C GLY A 21 -2.36 -43.91 -13.70
N PHE A 22 -3.11 -42.90 -13.24
CA PHE A 22 -4.54 -42.63 -13.53
C PHE A 22 -5.69 -43.49 -12.96
N PHE A 23 -6.87 -42.83 -12.92
CA PHE A 23 -8.27 -43.34 -12.95
C PHE A 23 -8.92 -43.82 -11.63
N ASN A 24 -10.22 -43.57 -11.33
CA ASN A 24 -11.23 -42.59 -11.80
C ASN A 24 -12.49 -42.60 -10.86
N THR A 25 -13.48 -41.72 -11.09
CA THR A 25 -14.93 -41.78 -10.68
C THR A 25 -15.28 -41.86 -9.16
N ARG A 26 -15.78 -40.82 -8.45
CA ARG A 26 -17.12 -40.12 -8.48
C ARG A 26 -18.36 -41.06 -8.47
N PRO A 27 -19.57 -40.67 -7.95
CA PRO A 27 -19.98 -39.40 -7.26
C PRO A 27 -21.11 -39.50 -6.16
N VAL A 28 -21.64 -38.33 -5.71
CA VAL A 28 -22.97 -38.00 -5.07
C VAL A 28 -23.26 -38.54 -3.62
N TYR A 29 -23.77 -37.79 -2.61
CA TYR A 29 -25.01 -36.98 -2.54
C TYR A 29 -25.09 -36.01 -1.30
N ARG A 30 -25.43 -34.72 -1.54
CA ARG A 30 -26.25 -33.73 -0.75
C ARG A 30 -26.23 -33.70 0.81
N LYS A 31 -25.86 -32.59 1.50
CA LYS A 31 -26.62 -31.31 1.82
C LYS A 31 -26.84 -31.18 3.39
N PRO A 32 -27.34 -30.06 3.99
CA PRO A 32 -26.59 -28.79 4.23
C PRO A 32 -26.89 -28.08 5.59
N PHE A 33 -25.89 -27.63 6.36
CA PHE A 33 -26.13 -26.76 7.54
C PHE A 33 -25.03 -25.69 7.64
N THR A 34 -25.27 -24.39 7.37
CA THR A 34 -25.90 -23.33 8.21
C THR A 34 -25.24 -23.14 9.58
N THR A 35 -24.80 -21.97 10.08
CA THR A 35 -24.62 -20.56 9.65
C THR A 35 -23.96 -19.84 10.86
N ILE A 36 -23.48 -18.59 10.69
CA ILE A 36 -23.07 -17.61 11.73
C ILE A 36 -21.60 -17.77 12.18
N THR A 37 -20.70 -16.79 12.04
CA THR A 37 -20.69 -15.55 11.22
C THR A 37 -19.24 -15.10 10.94
N SER A 38 -18.98 -14.49 9.79
CA SER A 38 -17.84 -13.58 9.56
C SER A 38 -18.25 -12.48 8.56
N ALA A 39 -17.87 -11.23 8.83
CA ALA A 39 -18.36 -10.07 8.09
C ALA A 39 -17.58 -9.83 6.79
N LEU A 40 -17.92 -10.57 5.74
CA LEU A 40 -17.46 -10.34 4.38
C LEU A 40 -18.23 -9.18 3.74
N ILE A 41 -17.55 -8.08 3.41
CA ILE A 41 -18.09 -6.97 2.61
C ILE A 41 -17.96 -7.32 1.11
N PRO A 42 -19.06 -7.49 0.35
CA PRO A 42 -18.97 -7.79 -1.08
C PRO A 42 -18.79 -6.51 -1.89
N ALA A 43 -17.86 -6.51 -2.85
CA ALA A 43 -17.74 -5.43 -3.83
C ALA A 43 -18.98 -5.42 -4.76
N SER A 44 -19.81 -4.38 -4.63
CA SER A 44 -21.10 -4.28 -5.34
C SER A 44 -20.94 -3.93 -6.83
N ASN A 45 -21.68 -4.66 -7.67
CA ASN A 45 -22.09 -4.35 -9.05
C ASN A 45 -21.07 -3.73 -10.02
N ARG A 46 -20.46 -4.59 -10.84
CA ARG A 46 -20.01 -4.20 -12.19
C ARG A 46 -21.23 -4.08 -13.13
N GLN A 47 -21.68 -2.86 -13.40
CA GLN A 47 -22.50 -2.58 -14.58
C GLN A 47 -21.60 -2.37 -15.82
N ALA A 48 -22.17 -2.51 -17.02
CA ALA A 48 -21.45 -2.66 -18.29
C ALA A 48 -20.44 -1.53 -18.60
N PRO A 49 -19.34 -1.82 -19.32
CA PRO A 49 -18.35 -0.80 -19.67
C PRO A 49 -18.97 0.28 -20.57
N PRO A 50 -18.97 1.56 -20.15
CA PRO A 50 -19.31 2.65 -21.06
C PRO A 50 -18.26 2.73 -22.18
N LYS A 51 -18.66 3.30 -23.32
CA LYS A 51 -17.78 3.58 -24.48
C LYS A 51 -16.45 4.18 -23.98
N GLN A 52 -15.33 3.80 -24.61
CA GLN A 52 -13.97 4.27 -24.30
C GLN A 52 -13.83 5.79 -24.42
N GLN A 53 -14.35 6.52 -23.44
CA GLN A 53 -14.05 7.91 -23.22
C GLN A 53 -12.75 7.95 -22.44
N LEU A 54 -11.75 8.67 -22.96
CA LEU A 54 -10.51 8.94 -22.25
C LEU A 54 -10.85 9.39 -20.82
N TYR A 55 -10.20 8.81 -19.82
CA TYR A 55 -10.43 9.18 -18.43
C TYR A 55 -9.92 10.61 -18.19
N GLN A 56 -10.85 11.56 -18.23
CA GLN A 56 -10.64 12.93 -17.80
C GLN A 56 -11.28 13.08 -16.41
N PRO A 57 -10.48 13.17 -15.33
CA PRO A 57 -11.00 13.28 -13.96
C PRO A 57 -11.73 14.59 -13.68
N PHE A 58 -11.69 15.55 -14.61
CA PHE A 58 -12.33 16.86 -14.48
C PHE A 58 -13.13 17.14 -15.77
N ARG A 59 -14.46 17.26 -15.65
CA ARG A 59 -15.36 17.73 -16.71
C ARG A 59 -16.19 18.94 -16.23
N PRO A 60 -15.53 20.10 -16.07
CA PRO A 60 -16.19 21.37 -15.78
C PRO A 60 -17.27 21.74 -16.84
N PRO A 61 -18.25 22.58 -16.47
CA PRO A 61 -19.27 23.06 -17.40
C PRO A 61 -18.61 23.85 -18.55
N PRO A 62 -19.10 23.72 -19.80
CA PRO A 62 -18.47 24.34 -20.96
C PRO A 62 -18.47 25.88 -20.87
N SER A 63 -17.36 26.50 -21.27
CA SER A 63 -17.24 27.95 -21.43
C SER A 63 -18.27 28.48 -22.45
N PRO A 64 -18.81 29.69 -22.26
CA PRO A 64 -19.83 30.24 -23.14
C PRO A 64 -19.25 30.65 -24.51
N ILE A 65 -19.91 30.28 -25.60
CA ILE A 65 -19.49 30.66 -26.95
C ILE A 65 -19.63 32.19 -27.14
N PRO A 66 -18.56 32.91 -27.56
CA PRO A 66 -18.61 34.34 -27.83
C PRO A 66 -19.67 34.72 -28.87
N PRO A 67 -20.35 35.88 -28.77
CA PRO A 67 -21.44 36.26 -29.67
C PRO A 67 -21.12 36.12 -31.16
N LYS A 68 -19.89 36.49 -31.56
CA LYS A 68 -19.38 36.43 -32.93
C LYS A 68 -19.32 35.02 -33.55
N PHE A 69 -19.33 33.97 -32.73
CA PHE A 69 -19.25 32.57 -33.17
C PHE A 69 -20.53 31.76 -32.93
N ARG A 70 -21.56 32.31 -32.26
CA ARG A 70 -22.78 31.57 -31.89
C ARG A 70 -23.63 31.12 -33.09
N SER A 71 -23.55 31.85 -34.20
CA SER A 71 -24.31 31.58 -35.43
C SER A 71 -23.54 30.74 -36.45
N LEU A 72 -22.33 30.29 -36.13
CA LEU A 72 -21.57 29.40 -37.02
C LEU A 72 -22.20 28.01 -37.04
N ASP A 73 -22.29 27.43 -38.22
CA ASP A 73 -22.57 26.03 -38.41
C ASP A 73 -21.32 25.18 -38.09
N THR A 74 -21.45 23.86 -38.19
CA THR A 74 -20.35 22.92 -37.93
C THR A 74 -19.13 23.21 -38.82
N ALA A 75 -19.33 23.56 -40.09
CA ALA A 75 -18.25 23.88 -41.03
C ALA A 75 -17.51 25.16 -40.61
N GLY A 76 -18.23 26.26 -40.32
CA GLY A 76 -17.62 27.50 -39.85
C GLY A 76 -16.89 27.37 -38.50
N LYS A 77 -17.35 26.47 -37.61
CA LYS A 77 -16.62 26.15 -36.36
C LYS A 77 -15.29 25.44 -36.64
N ILE A 78 -15.27 24.51 -37.59
CA ILE A 78 -14.05 23.81 -38.02
C ILE A 78 -13.08 24.80 -38.68
N GLU A 79 -13.57 25.67 -39.57
CA GLU A 79 -12.76 26.71 -40.24
C GLU A 79 -12.10 27.66 -39.22
N VAL A 80 -12.87 28.19 -38.25
CA VAL A 80 -12.34 29.04 -37.16
C VAL A 80 -11.26 28.33 -36.33
N LEU A 81 -11.39 27.01 -36.10
CA LEU A 81 -10.38 26.24 -35.36
C LEU A 81 -9.16 25.91 -36.22
N ALA A 82 -9.34 25.55 -37.50
CA ALA A 82 -8.27 25.23 -38.43
C ALA A 82 -7.36 26.44 -38.68
N ASP A 83 -7.94 27.62 -38.87
CA ASP A 83 -7.20 28.88 -39.09
C ASP A 83 -6.89 29.64 -37.77
N ARG A 84 -7.26 29.08 -36.61
CA ARG A 84 -7.11 29.68 -35.26
C ARG A 84 -7.59 31.13 -35.19
N LEU A 85 -8.77 31.40 -35.76
CA LEU A 85 -9.31 32.75 -35.90
C LEU A 85 -9.81 33.30 -34.55
N GLY A 86 -9.06 34.24 -33.97
CA GLY A 86 -9.37 34.89 -32.70
C GLY A 86 -8.43 34.47 -31.57
N LEU A 87 -8.74 34.90 -30.35
CA LEU A 87 -7.94 34.50 -29.17
C LEU A 87 -8.30 33.08 -28.74
N TRP A 88 -7.34 32.37 -28.15
CA TRP A 88 -7.47 30.93 -27.87
C TRP A 88 -8.69 30.57 -27.01
N PHE A 89 -9.02 31.42 -26.03
CA PHE A 89 -10.19 31.26 -25.17
C PHE A 89 -11.52 31.60 -25.86
N GLU A 90 -11.49 32.27 -27.02
CA GLU A 90 -12.68 32.56 -27.81
C GLU A 90 -13.10 31.39 -28.69
N TYR A 91 -12.12 30.66 -29.26
CA TYR A 91 -12.40 29.47 -30.07
C TYR A 91 -12.43 28.16 -29.27
N ALA A 92 -11.80 28.08 -28.09
CA ALA A 92 -11.86 26.88 -27.23
C ALA A 92 -13.30 26.38 -26.91
N PRO A 93 -14.31 27.24 -26.68
CA PRO A 93 -15.71 26.82 -26.55
C PRO A 93 -16.26 26.05 -27.76
N LEU A 94 -15.74 26.30 -28.98
CA LEU A 94 -16.18 25.64 -30.20
C LEU A 94 -15.79 24.16 -30.22
N ILE A 95 -14.65 23.80 -29.61
CA ILE A 95 -14.22 22.40 -29.47
C ILE A 95 -15.24 21.64 -28.60
N SER A 96 -15.71 22.25 -27.51
CA SER A 96 -16.77 21.68 -26.66
C SER A 96 -18.12 21.60 -27.39
N SER A 97 -18.46 22.57 -28.24
CA SER A 97 -19.65 22.51 -29.13
C SER A 97 -19.57 21.32 -30.09
N LEU A 98 -18.43 21.14 -30.76
CA LEU A 98 -18.21 20.05 -31.70
C LEU A 98 -18.30 18.68 -31.01
N TYR A 99 -17.81 18.54 -29.77
CA TYR A 99 -18.02 17.33 -28.97
C TYR A 99 -19.52 17.04 -28.72
N THR A 100 -20.34 18.06 -28.47
CA THR A 100 -21.80 17.88 -28.33
C THR A 100 -22.52 17.61 -29.65
N GLU A 101 -21.95 18.02 -30.78
CA GLU A 101 -22.40 17.70 -32.14
C GLU A 101 -21.97 16.29 -32.59
N GLY A 102 -21.16 15.58 -31.78
CA GLY A 102 -20.77 14.20 -32.00
C GLY A 102 -19.36 14.00 -32.55
N PHE A 103 -18.58 15.07 -32.72
CA PHE A 103 -17.16 14.96 -33.05
C PHE A 103 -16.37 14.38 -31.89
N THR A 104 -15.32 13.64 -32.22
CA THR A 104 -14.35 13.10 -31.25
C THR A 104 -13.02 13.87 -31.35
N PRO A 105 -12.17 13.85 -30.30
CA PRO A 105 -10.90 14.57 -30.35
C PRO A 105 -10.01 14.22 -31.57
N PRO A 106 -9.85 12.93 -31.97
CA PRO A 106 -9.12 12.58 -33.19
C PRO A 106 -9.74 13.19 -34.46
N SER A 107 -11.07 13.17 -34.61
CA SER A 107 -11.72 13.77 -35.79
C SER A 107 -11.62 15.30 -35.84
N ILE A 108 -11.50 15.98 -34.69
CA ILE A 108 -11.20 17.43 -34.68
C ILE A 108 -9.73 17.67 -35.04
N GLU A 109 -8.81 16.82 -34.55
CA GLU A 109 -7.38 16.88 -34.87
C GLU A 109 -7.13 16.68 -36.37
N GLU A 110 -7.79 15.71 -37.00
CA GLU A 110 -7.74 15.48 -38.45
C GLU A 110 -8.23 16.68 -39.28
N LEU A 111 -9.23 17.41 -38.79
CA LEU A 111 -9.86 18.53 -39.52
C LEU A 111 -9.25 19.90 -39.25
N THR A 112 -8.55 20.07 -38.12
CA THR A 112 -8.04 21.38 -37.66
C THR A 112 -6.54 21.39 -37.40
N GLY A 113 -5.92 20.23 -37.22
CA GLY A 113 -4.54 20.09 -36.75
C GLY A 113 -4.33 20.50 -35.29
N ILE A 114 -5.39 20.67 -34.48
CA ILE A 114 -5.29 20.91 -33.02
C ILE A 114 -5.27 19.54 -32.33
N SER A 115 -4.18 19.19 -31.65
CA SER A 115 -4.04 17.85 -31.09
C SER A 115 -5.04 17.53 -29.98
N GLY A 116 -5.40 16.27 -29.75
CA GLY A 116 -6.31 15.89 -28.65
C GLY A 116 -5.84 16.34 -27.25
N VAL A 117 -4.52 16.53 -27.07
CA VAL A 117 -3.93 17.09 -25.84
C VAL A 117 -4.14 18.61 -25.77
N GLU A 118 -3.86 19.31 -26.86
CA GLU A 118 -4.06 20.76 -27.02
C GLU A 118 -5.55 21.15 -26.89
N GLN A 119 -6.46 20.39 -27.51
CA GLN A 119 -7.91 20.56 -27.36
C GLN A 119 -8.35 20.54 -25.89
N ASN A 120 -7.81 19.61 -25.09
CA ASN A 120 -8.09 19.53 -23.67
C ASN A 120 -7.46 20.70 -22.86
N SER A 121 -6.24 21.11 -23.22
CA SER A 121 -5.58 22.29 -22.63
C SER A 121 -6.39 23.56 -22.87
N LEU A 122 -6.82 23.80 -24.11
CA LEU A 122 -7.65 24.93 -24.54
C LEU A 122 -8.99 25.00 -23.80
N ILE A 123 -9.74 23.90 -23.74
CA ILE A 123 -11.05 23.85 -23.06
C ILE A 123 -10.89 24.17 -21.57
N VAL A 124 -9.97 23.49 -20.88
CA VAL A 124 -9.82 23.63 -19.43
C VAL A 124 -9.17 24.95 -19.05
N GLY A 125 -8.20 25.42 -19.82
CA GLY A 125 -7.60 26.75 -19.68
C GLY A 125 -8.66 27.85 -19.82
N ALA A 126 -9.60 27.73 -20.76
CA ALA A 126 -10.64 28.73 -20.98
C ALA A 126 -11.59 28.80 -19.77
N GLN A 127 -11.94 27.65 -19.19
CA GLN A 127 -12.77 27.57 -17.98
C GLN A 127 -12.05 28.10 -16.73
N VAL A 128 -10.73 27.96 -16.66
CA VAL A 128 -9.91 28.61 -15.64
C VAL A 128 -9.91 30.13 -15.86
N ARG A 129 -9.71 30.62 -17.09
CA ARG A 129 -9.79 32.05 -17.44
C ARG A 129 -11.16 32.64 -17.10
N ASP A 130 -12.25 31.94 -17.42
CA ASP A 130 -13.61 32.33 -17.02
C ASP A 130 -13.76 32.44 -15.51
N SER A 131 -13.15 31.52 -14.74
CA SER A 131 -13.17 31.62 -13.28
C SER A 131 -12.38 32.82 -12.73
N LEU A 132 -11.31 33.27 -13.41
CA LEU A 132 -10.61 34.51 -13.08
C LEU A 132 -11.52 35.73 -13.34
N VAL A 133 -12.17 35.77 -14.51
CA VAL A 133 -13.13 36.84 -14.88
C VAL A 133 -14.28 36.92 -13.87
N GLN A 134 -14.90 35.78 -13.54
CA GLN A 134 -16.01 35.70 -12.59
C GLN A 134 -15.62 36.07 -11.15
N SER A 135 -14.33 35.96 -10.80
CA SER A 135 -13.80 36.34 -9.49
C SER A 135 -13.49 37.83 -9.36
N GLY A 136 -13.62 38.62 -10.44
CA GLY A 136 -13.21 40.01 -10.44
C GLY A 136 -11.68 40.21 -10.45
N ALA A 137 -10.93 39.27 -11.03
CA ALA A 137 -9.50 39.46 -11.25
C ALA A 137 -9.21 40.73 -12.09
N LYS A 138 -8.03 41.34 -11.88
CA LYS A 138 -7.63 42.57 -12.57
C LYS A 138 -7.68 42.37 -14.10
N PRO A 139 -8.21 43.32 -14.90
CA PRO A 139 -8.26 43.19 -16.36
C PRO A 139 -6.87 42.94 -16.99
N GLU A 140 -5.83 43.58 -16.47
CA GLU A 140 -4.43 43.40 -16.88
C GLU A 140 -3.93 41.97 -16.66
N LEU A 141 -4.31 41.35 -15.53
CA LEU A 141 -3.98 39.94 -15.26
C LEU A 141 -4.64 39.00 -16.26
N ILE A 142 -5.93 39.24 -16.56
CA ILE A 142 -6.68 38.42 -17.52
C ILE A 142 -6.07 38.55 -18.92
N ALA A 143 -5.67 39.77 -19.32
CA ALA A 143 -5.03 40.06 -20.60
C ALA A 143 -3.63 39.43 -20.73
N ALA A 144 -2.89 39.26 -19.62
CA ALA A 144 -1.58 38.60 -19.64
C ALA A 144 -1.64 37.15 -20.16
N PHE A 145 -2.80 36.48 -20.04
CA PHE A 145 -3.01 35.13 -20.56
C PHE A 145 -3.59 35.09 -22.00
N ASP A 146 -3.79 36.22 -22.67
CA ASP A 146 -4.41 36.25 -24.01
C ASP A 146 -3.51 35.62 -25.09
N THR A 147 -2.19 35.64 -24.91
CA THR A 147 -1.21 34.94 -25.76
C THR A 147 -0.62 33.75 -25.01
N ASN A 148 -0.76 32.54 -25.55
CA ASN A 148 -0.21 31.28 -25.02
C ASN A 148 -0.58 30.93 -23.55
N GLY A 149 -1.55 31.61 -22.93
CA GLY A 149 -1.92 31.38 -21.53
C GLY A 149 -2.66 30.07 -21.24
N ALA A 150 -3.09 29.32 -22.27
CA ALA A 150 -3.86 28.09 -22.11
C ALA A 150 -3.16 27.04 -21.23
N GLU A 151 -1.86 26.79 -21.47
CA GLU A 151 -1.10 25.78 -20.72
C GLU A 151 -0.81 26.21 -19.27
N LEU A 152 -0.51 27.49 -19.04
CA LEU A 152 -0.29 28.03 -17.69
C LEU A 152 -1.57 27.92 -16.84
N LEU A 153 -2.72 28.29 -17.43
CA LEU A 153 -4.02 28.19 -16.78
C LEU A 153 -4.48 26.73 -16.63
N TYR A 154 -4.09 25.84 -17.55
CA TYR A 154 -4.35 24.41 -17.45
C TYR A 154 -3.74 23.82 -16.17
N GLU A 155 -2.52 24.19 -15.79
CA GLU A 155 -1.86 23.62 -14.60
C GLU A 155 -2.54 23.99 -13.27
N ILE A 156 -3.07 25.21 -13.15
CA ILE A 156 -3.82 25.63 -11.95
C ILE A 156 -5.28 25.13 -11.91
N ARG A 157 -5.73 24.30 -12.86
CA ARG A 157 -7.12 23.77 -12.94
C ARG A 157 -7.63 23.10 -11.66
N LEU A 158 -6.74 22.49 -10.87
CA LEU A 158 -7.07 21.76 -9.65
C LEU A 158 -7.21 22.64 -8.40
N LEU A 159 -6.89 23.94 -8.51
CA LEU A 159 -7.03 24.92 -7.45
C LEU A 159 -8.47 25.44 -7.37
N ASN A 160 -8.88 25.90 -6.18
CA ASN A 160 -10.17 26.58 -6.00
C ASN A 160 -10.15 27.99 -6.62
N THR A 161 -11.33 28.59 -6.77
CA THR A 161 -11.51 29.90 -7.41
C THR A 161 -10.61 31.01 -6.85
N THR A 162 -10.52 31.14 -5.52
CA THR A 162 -9.66 32.15 -4.86
C THR A 162 -8.17 31.87 -5.09
N GLN A 163 -7.76 30.60 -4.99
CA GLN A 163 -6.39 30.16 -5.24
C GLN A 163 -5.97 30.36 -6.70
N ARG A 164 -6.88 30.19 -7.66
CA ARG A 164 -6.60 30.44 -9.08
C ARG A 164 -6.23 31.89 -9.34
N VAL A 165 -6.92 32.85 -8.73
CA VAL A 165 -6.59 34.29 -8.86
C VAL A 165 -5.20 34.57 -8.30
N ALA A 166 -4.93 34.16 -7.06
CA ALA A 166 -3.62 34.39 -6.44
C ALA A 166 -2.48 33.69 -7.20
N ALA A 167 -2.68 32.43 -7.63
CA ALA A 167 -1.68 31.70 -8.41
C ALA A 167 -1.46 32.30 -9.79
N ALA A 168 -2.51 32.81 -10.45
CA ALA A 168 -2.40 33.50 -11.74
C ALA A 168 -1.61 34.81 -11.60
N GLU A 169 -1.87 35.63 -10.56
CA GLU A 169 -1.06 36.81 -10.25
C GLU A 169 0.41 36.44 -10.08
N TYR A 170 0.68 35.45 -9.23
CA TYR A 170 2.06 35.00 -8.97
C TYR A 170 2.78 34.47 -10.23
N ILE A 171 2.09 33.71 -11.09
CA ILE A 171 2.63 33.20 -12.37
C ILE A 171 3.05 34.34 -13.30
N VAL A 172 2.23 35.39 -13.40
CA VAL A 172 2.51 36.55 -14.27
C VAL A 172 3.62 37.41 -13.68
N ASP A 173 3.58 37.70 -12.38
CA ASP A 173 4.57 38.53 -11.69
C ASP A 173 5.99 37.92 -11.72
N HIS A 174 6.11 36.59 -11.77
CA HIS A 174 7.39 35.86 -11.76
C HIS A 174 7.72 35.20 -13.12
N GLY A 175 6.92 35.42 -14.17
CA GLY A 175 7.19 34.92 -15.52
C GLY A 175 7.29 33.39 -15.64
N PHE A 176 6.46 32.64 -14.90
CA PHE A 176 6.53 31.18 -14.84
C PHE A 176 6.16 30.49 -16.16
N ASP A 177 6.89 29.41 -16.48
CA ASP A 177 6.54 28.47 -17.55
C ASP A 177 5.52 27.42 -17.07
N THR A 178 5.08 26.53 -17.98
CA THR A 178 4.12 25.45 -17.68
C THR A 178 4.61 24.55 -16.54
N LYS A 179 5.93 24.33 -16.42
CA LYS A 179 6.51 23.53 -15.33
C LYS A 179 6.43 24.26 -13.99
N GLY A 180 6.81 25.55 -13.93
CA GLY A 180 6.71 26.40 -12.75
C GLY A 180 5.26 26.57 -12.27
N ALA A 181 4.32 26.76 -13.19
CA ALA A 181 2.89 26.78 -12.88
C ALA A 181 2.40 25.45 -12.29
N GLY A 182 2.84 24.30 -12.82
CA GLY A 182 2.54 22.97 -12.28
C GLY A 182 3.17 22.70 -10.91
N ASP A 183 4.40 23.15 -10.68
CA ASP A 183 5.09 23.05 -9.39
C ASP A 183 4.42 23.94 -8.32
N LEU A 184 4.00 25.16 -8.69
CA LEU A 184 3.21 26.08 -7.85
C LEU A 184 1.84 25.49 -7.49
N ALA A 185 1.09 24.99 -8.47
CA ALA A 185 -0.22 24.37 -8.25
C ALA A 185 -0.12 23.14 -7.34
N ARG A 186 0.95 22.34 -7.49
CA ARG A 186 1.23 21.21 -6.59
C ARG A 186 1.54 21.68 -5.18
N ALA A 187 2.37 22.72 -5.02
CA ALA A 187 2.75 23.25 -3.72
C ALA A 187 1.53 23.76 -2.92
N ILE A 188 0.66 24.57 -3.55
CA ILE A 188 -0.58 25.09 -2.93
C ILE A 188 -1.51 23.93 -2.50
N LYS A 189 -1.62 22.87 -3.32
CA LYS A 189 -2.48 21.72 -3.00
C LYS A 189 -1.88 20.81 -1.92
N ASP A 190 -0.56 20.68 -1.88
CA ASP A 190 0.18 19.86 -0.91
C ASP A 190 0.20 20.50 0.48
N PHE A 191 0.32 21.83 0.58
CA PHE A 191 0.52 22.58 1.82
C PHE A 191 -0.40 22.18 2.99
N PRO A 192 -1.74 22.05 2.85
CA PRO A 192 -2.62 21.69 3.97
C PRO A 192 -2.41 20.27 4.51
N HIS A 193 -1.79 19.39 3.73
CA HIS A 193 -1.51 18.00 4.06
C HIS A 193 -0.20 17.83 4.84
N ARG A 194 0.62 18.88 4.95
CA ARG A 194 1.95 18.89 5.59
C ARG A 194 1.92 19.30 7.07
N ARG A 195 0.74 19.25 7.71
CA ARG A 195 0.58 19.54 9.15
C ARG A 195 1.52 18.68 9.99
N GLY A 196 2.40 19.33 10.75
CA GLY A 196 3.41 18.68 11.59
C GLY A 196 4.81 18.62 10.98
N ASP A 197 4.99 19.03 9.72
CA ASP A 197 6.33 19.24 9.16
C ASP A 197 7.01 20.48 9.79
N VAL A 198 8.33 20.38 9.95
CA VAL A 198 9.17 21.44 10.55
C VAL A 198 9.11 22.70 9.70
N GLY A 199 9.03 23.87 10.34
CA GLY A 199 8.99 25.17 9.66
C GLY A 199 7.64 25.55 9.05
N LEU A 200 6.64 24.66 8.96
CA LEU A 200 5.35 24.97 8.31
C LEU A 200 4.69 26.25 8.82
N GLY A 201 4.79 26.53 10.13
CA GLY A 201 4.21 27.72 10.75
C GLY A 201 4.85 29.05 10.36
N ASP A 202 5.97 29.03 9.62
CA ASP A 202 6.68 30.21 9.13
C ASP A 202 6.24 30.68 7.73
N PHE A 203 5.41 29.90 7.04
CA PHE A 203 4.93 30.16 5.68
C PHE A 203 3.41 30.37 5.66
N ASP A 204 2.91 31.35 4.90
CA ASP A 204 1.48 31.62 4.78
C ASP A 204 0.83 30.79 3.66
N TYR A 205 -0.17 29.98 4.02
CA TYR A 205 -0.97 29.19 3.07
C TYR A 205 -1.71 30.03 2.03
N ASN A 206 -2.05 31.27 2.36
CA ASN A 206 -2.81 32.15 1.46
C ASN A 206 -1.94 32.77 0.36
N LEU A 207 -0.61 32.63 0.46
CA LEU A 207 0.36 33.19 -0.47
C LEU A 207 1.00 32.07 -1.31
N PRO A 208 0.77 32.05 -2.64
CA PRO A 208 1.31 31.03 -3.54
C PRO A 208 2.84 30.86 -3.45
N GLY A 209 3.58 31.98 -3.35
CA GLY A 209 5.03 31.96 -3.21
C GLY A 209 5.51 31.35 -1.89
N ASP A 210 4.86 31.62 -0.76
CA ASP A 210 5.16 30.96 0.51
C ASP A 210 4.84 29.45 0.45
N CYS A 211 3.78 29.04 -0.26
CA CYS A 211 3.50 27.62 -0.49
C CYS A 211 4.61 26.94 -1.30
N LEU A 212 5.07 27.57 -2.38
CA LEU A 212 6.16 27.08 -3.23
C LEU A 212 7.50 27.06 -2.47
N SER A 213 7.81 28.13 -1.75
CA SER A 213 8.97 28.26 -0.89
C SER A 213 8.99 27.16 0.17
N PHE A 214 7.86 26.87 0.83
CA PHE A 214 7.76 25.76 1.78
C PHE A 214 8.00 24.39 1.13
N MET A 215 7.51 24.16 -0.11
CA MET A 215 7.82 22.93 -0.85
C MET A 215 9.32 22.78 -1.10
N LEU A 216 10.00 23.86 -1.48
CA LEU A 216 11.45 23.88 -1.76
C LEU A 216 12.28 23.73 -0.48
N TYR A 217 11.91 24.44 0.59
CA TYR A 217 12.43 24.30 1.95
C TYR A 217 12.31 22.86 2.47
N ARG A 218 11.14 22.21 2.28
CA ARG A 218 10.94 20.81 2.69
C ARG A 218 11.84 19.87 1.90
N LYS A 219 11.95 20.04 0.58
CA LYS A 219 12.87 19.27 -0.27
C LYS A 219 14.34 19.45 0.15
N SER A 220 14.78 20.67 0.49
CA SER A 220 16.17 20.92 0.89
C SER A 220 16.57 20.20 2.19
N ARG A 221 15.59 19.88 3.05
CA ARG A 221 15.75 19.08 4.27
C ARG A 221 15.77 17.56 4.02
N GLU A 222 15.42 17.09 2.82
CA GLU A 222 15.60 15.69 2.39
C GLU A 222 17.05 15.41 1.95
N HIS A 223 17.83 16.47 1.63
CA HIS A 223 19.24 16.39 1.29
C HIS A 223 20.17 16.57 2.51
N ARG A 224 21.35 15.93 2.48
CA ARG A 224 22.38 16.10 3.52
C ARG A 224 22.83 17.55 3.62
N SER A 225 23.14 18.00 4.84
CA SER A 225 23.79 19.28 5.08
C SER A 225 25.27 19.06 5.40
N PRO A 226 26.22 19.71 4.70
CA PRO A 226 26.04 20.53 3.49
C PRO A 226 25.85 19.69 2.20
N SER A 227 25.24 20.28 1.18
CA SER A 227 25.14 19.73 -0.19
C SER A 227 24.77 20.84 -1.19
N GLU A 228 25.36 20.84 -2.39
CA GLU A 228 25.03 21.79 -3.47
C GLU A 228 23.53 21.77 -3.84
N ILE A 229 22.92 20.58 -3.86
CA ILE A 229 21.49 20.42 -4.15
C ILE A 229 20.64 21.04 -3.02
N ARG A 230 21.09 20.94 -1.77
CA ARG A 230 20.42 21.60 -0.63
C ARG A 230 20.52 23.12 -0.73
N THR A 231 21.70 23.66 -1.07
CA THR A 231 21.91 25.11 -1.23
C THR A 231 21.02 25.68 -2.34
N THR A 232 21.04 25.08 -3.53
CA THR A 232 20.22 25.54 -4.67
C THR A 232 18.71 25.51 -4.38
N LEU A 233 18.22 24.49 -3.66
CA LEU A 233 16.81 24.44 -3.21
C LEU A 233 16.47 25.52 -2.18
N LEU A 234 17.41 25.90 -1.30
CA LEU A 234 17.22 26.99 -0.34
C LEU A 234 17.28 28.37 -1.01
N GLU A 235 18.15 28.56 -2.01
CA GLU A 235 18.19 29.79 -2.82
C GLU A 235 16.86 29.98 -3.58
N GLN A 236 16.35 28.93 -4.22
CA GLN A 236 15.03 28.95 -4.87
C GLN A 236 13.88 29.17 -3.86
N ALA A 237 13.97 28.61 -2.66
CA ALA A 237 13.00 28.86 -1.60
C ALA A 237 13.04 30.33 -1.14
N LEU A 238 14.21 30.96 -1.11
CA LEU A 238 14.37 32.36 -0.70
C LEU A 238 13.83 33.32 -1.76
N GLU A 239 14.08 33.03 -3.05
CA GLU A 239 13.56 33.78 -4.19
C GLU A 239 12.03 33.74 -4.26
N THR A 240 11.42 32.61 -3.92
CA THR A 240 9.96 32.42 -3.99
C THR A 240 9.19 32.90 -2.75
N ALA A 241 9.86 33.05 -1.60
CA ALA A 241 9.24 33.45 -0.34
C ALA A 241 8.69 34.90 -0.39
N VAL A 242 7.41 35.07 -0.05
CA VAL A 242 6.74 36.37 -0.01
C VAL A 242 6.87 37.00 1.37
N THR A 243 6.58 36.23 2.44
CA THR A 243 6.62 36.77 3.81
C THR A 243 8.05 36.86 4.36
N GLU A 244 8.31 37.89 5.16
CA GLU A 244 9.58 38.02 5.90
C GLU A 244 9.81 36.86 6.88
N LYS A 245 8.74 36.19 7.34
CA LYS A 245 8.81 35.01 8.20
C LYS A 245 9.35 33.80 7.43
N ALA A 246 8.80 33.53 6.24
CA ALA A 246 9.29 32.50 5.33
C ALA A 246 10.75 32.77 4.92
N LYS A 247 11.08 34.00 4.50
CA LYS A 247 12.45 34.40 4.17
C LYS A 247 13.42 34.17 5.33
N LYS A 248 13.06 34.56 6.55
CA LYS A 248 13.90 34.32 7.74
C LYS A 248 14.11 32.82 7.99
N ALA A 249 13.07 32.00 7.89
CA ALA A 249 13.18 30.55 8.08
C ALA A 249 14.11 29.89 7.04
N VAL A 250 14.03 30.32 5.77
CA VAL A 250 14.94 29.86 4.71
C VAL A 250 16.38 30.34 4.94
N LEU A 251 16.57 31.62 5.30
CA LEU A 251 17.90 32.19 5.59
C LEU A 251 18.61 31.48 6.76
N ARG A 252 17.86 31.06 7.79
CA ARG A 252 18.38 30.27 8.91
C ARG A 252 18.97 28.93 8.45
N GLU A 253 18.30 28.22 7.54
CA GLU A 253 18.83 26.96 6.99
C GLU A 253 20.03 27.16 6.06
N LEU A 254 20.09 28.31 5.37
CA LEU A 254 21.10 28.62 4.35
C LEU A 254 22.41 29.10 4.96
N HIS A 255 22.36 29.94 6.00
CA HIS A 255 23.53 30.49 6.68
C HIS A 255 23.86 29.80 8.01
N GLY A 256 22.94 28.98 8.53
CA GLY A 256 23.00 28.42 9.87
C GLY A 256 22.42 29.36 10.93
N GLU A 257 21.93 28.79 12.03
CA GLU A 257 21.51 29.53 13.22
C GLU A 257 22.67 30.34 13.81
N SER A 258 22.38 31.56 14.26
CA SER A 258 23.24 32.25 15.22
C SER A 258 23.24 31.52 16.56
N GLU A 259 24.30 31.68 17.36
CA GLU A 259 24.40 31.04 18.69
C GLU A 259 23.19 31.37 19.60
N GLU A 260 22.58 32.55 19.43
CA GLU A 260 21.39 32.98 20.18
C GLU A 260 20.09 32.24 19.78
N GLU A 261 20.01 31.68 18.56
CA GLU A 261 18.89 30.84 18.12
C GLU A 261 19.13 29.36 18.44
N ARG A 262 20.38 28.86 18.38
CA ARG A 262 20.74 27.49 18.80
C ARG A 262 20.28 27.18 20.22
N VAL A 263 20.54 28.09 21.16
CA VAL A 263 20.15 27.95 22.58
C VAL A 263 18.61 27.87 22.78
N LYS A 264 17.81 28.23 21.77
CA LYS A 264 16.34 28.13 21.80
C LYS A 264 15.77 26.93 21.04
N GLU A 265 16.51 26.36 20.08
CA GLU A 265 16.09 25.19 19.30
C GLU A 265 16.72 23.86 19.77
N GLU A 266 17.71 23.89 20.67
CA GLU A 266 18.21 22.68 21.35
C GLU A 266 17.17 22.01 22.27
N GLU A 267 16.10 22.72 22.65
CA GLU A 267 14.98 22.14 23.38
C GLU A 267 14.03 21.37 22.45
N ILE A 268 13.83 20.09 22.80
CA ILE A 268 12.96 19.10 22.14
C ILE A 268 13.49 18.53 20.81
N LYS A 269 14.53 17.69 20.90
CA LYS A 269 14.69 16.55 19.99
C LYS A 269 13.47 15.62 20.09
N ILE A 270 12.43 15.88 19.28
CA ILE A 270 11.25 15.01 19.19
C ILE A 270 11.69 13.66 18.65
N ILE A 271 11.79 12.66 19.53
CA ILE A 271 11.99 11.26 19.13
C ILE A 271 10.72 10.81 18.41
N ARG A 272 10.77 10.78 17.07
CA ARG A 272 9.66 10.31 16.24
C ARG A 272 9.47 8.81 16.48
N VAL A 273 8.45 8.45 17.26
CA VAL A 273 8.04 7.06 17.44
C VAL A 273 7.47 6.54 16.11
N PRO A 274 8.00 5.45 15.53
CA PRO A 274 7.49 4.93 14.27
C PRO A 274 6.09 4.33 14.48
N VAL A 275 5.10 4.86 13.78
CA VAL A 275 3.75 4.28 13.73
C VAL A 275 3.69 3.32 12.54
N VAL A 276 3.66 2.02 12.83
CA VAL A 276 3.61 0.95 11.83
C VAL A 276 2.19 0.38 11.78
N ARG A 277 1.70 0.05 10.57
CA ARG A 277 0.47 -0.71 10.38
C ARG A 277 0.83 -2.18 10.16
N LEU A 278 0.45 -3.03 11.11
CA LEU A 278 0.59 -4.48 11.01
C LEU A 278 -0.10 -5.00 9.73
N ARG A 279 0.60 -5.81 8.94
CA ARG A 279 0.07 -6.49 7.75
C ARG A 279 -0.23 -7.95 8.06
N PHE A 280 -1.18 -8.54 7.34
CA PHE A 280 -1.36 -9.99 7.31
C PHE A 280 -0.06 -10.67 6.90
N GLY A 281 0.37 -11.70 7.63
CA GLY A 281 1.66 -12.36 7.43
C GLY A 281 2.85 -11.77 8.19
N GLU A 282 2.78 -10.55 8.76
CA GLU A 282 3.89 -10.02 9.58
C GLU A 282 4.04 -10.76 10.91
N VAL A 283 2.97 -11.44 11.37
CA VAL A 283 3.04 -12.40 12.47
C VAL A 283 3.24 -13.80 11.88
N ALA A 284 4.49 -14.28 11.91
CA ALA A 284 4.91 -15.64 11.53
C ALA A 284 4.62 -16.08 10.07
N GLY A 285 4.53 -15.15 9.11
CA GLY A 285 4.31 -15.47 7.69
C GLY A 285 2.89 -15.92 7.33
N ALA A 286 2.04 -16.19 8.32
CA ALA A 286 0.71 -16.75 8.14
C ALA A 286 -0.39 -15.67 8.15
N SER A 287 -1.48 -15.92 7.42
CA SER A 287 -2.66 -15.04 7.41
C SER A 287 -3.48 -15.10 8.72
N SER A 288 -3.29 -16.16 9.51
CA SER A 288 -3.85 -16.38 10.84
C SER A 288 -2.87 -17.22 11.66
N VAL A 289 -2.87 -17.04 12.98
CA VAL A 289 -2.04 -17.78 13.93
C VAL A 289 -2.86 -18.22 15.13
N VAL A 290 -2.45 -19.31 15.78
CA VAL A 290 -3.02 -19.81 17.03
C VAL A 290 -1.92 -19.81 18.09
N VAL A 291 -2.25 -19.30 19.28
CA VAL A 291 -1.35 -19.28 20.43
C VAL A 291 -1.75 -20.40 21.38
N LEU A 292 -0.80 -21.21 21.84
CA LEU A 292 -1.05 -22.35 22.73
C LEU A 292 -0.09 -22.34 23.93
N PRO A 293 -0.53 -22.76 25.13
CA PRO A 293 0.37 -22.98 26.25
C PRO A 293 1.28 -24.19 25.97
N VAL A 294 2.53 -24.14 26.44
CA VAL A 294 3.54 -25.17 26.21
C VAL A 294 3.97 -25.85 27.51
N CYS A 295 3.95 -27.18 27.53
CA CYS A 295 4.53 -28.04 28.57
C CYS A 295 5.73 -28.81 27.99
N LYS A 296 6.75 -29.10 28.81
CA LYS A 296 7.74 -30.12 28.44
C LYS A 296 7.24 -31.49 28.89
N ALA A 297 7.46 -32.52 28.09
CA ALA A 297 7.12 -33.90 28.48
C ALA A 297 7.83 -34.34 29.78
N GLU A 298 9.05 -33.83 29.97
CA GLU A 298 9.89 -34.01 31.16
C GLU A 298 9.25 -33.51 32.48
N GLU A 299 8.25 -32.62 32.41
CA GLU A 299 7.58 -32.04 33.58
C GLU A 299 6.41 -32.89 34.11
N GLY A 300 6.06 -33.98 33.42
CA GLY A 300 5.03 -34.92 33.85
C GLY A 300 3.58 -34.44 33.66
N GLU A 301 2.63 -35.35 33.91
CA GLU A 301 1.20 -35.13 33.70
C GLU A 301 0.65 -33.95 34.52
N GLU A 302 1.08 -33.82 35.78
CA GLU A 302 0.65 -32.74 36.68
C GLU A 302 0.82 -31.38 36.00
N LYS A 303 1.97 -31.13 35.35
CA LYS A 303 2.23 -29.85 34.70
C LYS A 303 1.41 -29.63 33.42
N LEU A 304 0.99 -30.71 32.75
CA LEU A 304 0.10 -30.65 31.59
C LEU A 304 -1.35 -30.34 31.99
N LEU A 305 -1.79 -30.88 33.14
CA LEU A 305 -3.09 -30.57 33.73
C LEU A 305 -3.13 -29.15 34.30
N GLU A 306 -2.00 -28.63 34.81
CA GLU A 306 -1.86 -27.24 35.26
C GLU A 306 -1.93 -26.18 34.14
N ALA A 307 -1.73 -26.53 32.86
CA ALA A 307 -1.73 -25.53 31.78
C ALA A 307 -3.10 -24.86 31.56
N PRO A 308 -3.18 -23.57 31.17
CA PRO A 308 -4.42 -22.84 30.89
C PRO A 308 -5.38 -23.61 30.01
N MET A 309 -6.58 -23.92 30.51
CA MET A 309 -7.64 -24.58 29.74
C MET A 309 -8.52 -23.58 28.98
N GLU A 310 -8.70 -22.39 29.55
CA GLU A 310 -9.47 -21.30 28.97
C GLU A 310 -8.53 -20.12 28.70
N PHE A 311 -8.40 -19.80 27.43
CA PHE A 311 -7.68 -18.64 26.92
C PHE A 311 -8.34 -18.21 25.61
N GLU A 312 -8.55 -16.92 25.43
CA GLU A 312 -9.18 -16.36 24.22
C GLU A 312 -8.28 -15.28 23.61
N SER A 313 -8.23 -15.21 22.27
CA SER A 313 -7.58 -14.12 21.56
C SER A 313 -8.60 -13.01 21.26
N GLY A 314 -8.35 -11.82 21.78
CA GLY A 314 -9.27 -10.69 21.76
C GLY A 314 -8.71 -9.42 21.10
N GLY A 315 -9.62 -8.55 20.66
CA GLY A 315 -9.31 -7.21 20.15
C GLY A 315 -8.64 -7.18 18.77
N GLU A 316 -8.32 -5.96 18.30
CA GLU A 316 -7.78 -5.70 16.96
C GLU A 316 -6.36 -6.26 16.73
N PHE A 317 -5.66 -6.63 17.81
CA PHE A 317 -4.30 -7.17 17.79
C PHE A 317 -4.21 -8.67 18.16
N GLY A 318 -5.34 -9.32 18.46
CA GLY A 318 -5.37 -10.74 18.85
C GLY A 318 -4.63 -11.05 20.16
N VAL A 319 -4.73 -10.16 21.15
CA VAL A 319 -4.09 -10.32 22.47
C VAL A 319 -4.72 -11.51 23.18
N VAL A 320 -3.89 -12.41 23.72
CA VAL A 320 -4.35 -13.63 24.40
C VAL A 320 -4.45 -13.36 25.90
N GLU A 321 -5.65 -13.51 26.44
CA GLU A 321 -5.91 -13.52 27.88
C GLU A 321 -6.19 -14.95 28.32
N ALA A 322 -5.60 -15.37 29.44
CA ALA A 322 -5.66 -16.74 29.94
C ALA A 322 -6.19 -16.78 31.39
N GLU A 323 -6.89 -17.86 31.77
CA GLU A 323 -7.48 -18.04 33.10
C GLU A 323 -6.46 -17.95 34.27
N LYS A 324 -5.17 -18.19 33.99
CA LYS A 324 -4.07 -18.23 34.96
C LYS A 324 -2.73 -17.97 34.29
N ASP A 325 -1.77 -17.50 35.08
CA ASP A 325 -0.39 -17.25 34.64
C ASP A 325 0.26 -18.50 34.06
N TRP A 326 0.95 -18.34 32.92
CA TRP A 326 1.69 -19.41 32.28
C TRP A 326 2.96 -18.91 31.61
N SER A 327 4.06 -19.63 31.80
CA SER A 327 5.42 -19.16 31.47
C SER A 327 5.91 -19.48 30.07
N ARG A 328 5.23 -20.37 29.33
CA ARG A 328 5.65 -20.78 27.98
C ARG A 328 4.48 -20.86 27.02
N TRP A 329 4.60 -20.16 25.91
CA TRP A 329 3.60 -20.10 24.85
C TRP A 329 4.28 -20.36 23.50
N VAL A 330 3.55 -20.98 22.58
CA VAL A 330 3.96 -21.12 21.18
C VAL A 330 2.94 -20.44 20.28
N VAL A 331 3.42 -19.79 19.23
CA VAL A 331 2.59 -19.28 18.13
C VAL A 331 2.76 -20.25 16.96
N LEU A 332 1.68 -20.90 16.55
CA LEU A 332 1.63 -21.77 15.37
C LEU A 332 0.82 -21.10 14.26
N PRO A 333 1.07 -21.40 12.97
CA PRO A 333 0.17 -21.00 11.90
C PRO A 333 -1.25 -21.54 12.13
N GLY A 334 -2.25 -20.80 11.65
CA GLY A 334 -3.67 -21.16 11.70
C GLY A 334 -4.04 -22.31 10.76
N TRP A 335 -3.31 -23.42 10.82
CA TRP A 335 -3.65 -24.66 10.11
C TRP A 335 -4.93 -25.26 10.68
N ASP A 336 -5.80 -25.78 9.81
CA ASP A 336 -7.13 -26.31 10.18
C ASP A 336 -7.13 -27.26 11.40
N PRO A 337 -6.17 -28.20 11.59
CA PRO A 337 -6.15 -29.08 12.77
C PRO A 337 -5.92 -28.35 14.09
N VAL A 338 -5.24 -27.19 14.06
CA VAL A 338 -4.91 -26.38 15.25
C VAL A 338 -6.05 -25.41 15.57
N VAL A 339 -6.62 -24.76 14.54
CA VAL A 339 -7.74 -23.82 14.67
C VAL A 339 -9.01 -24.50 15.22
N ALA A 340 -9.18 -25.80 14.97
CA ALA A 340 -10.29 -26.59 15.48
C ALA A 340 -10.18 -26.97 16.98
N VAL A 341 -9.04 -26.72 17.64
CA VAL A 341 -8.82 -27.12 19.04
C VAL A 341 -9.38 -26.07 19.99
N ARG A 342 -10.23 -26.51 20.94
CA ARG A 342 -10.80 -25.63 21.98
C ARG A 342 -9.92 -25.53 23.22
N LYS A 343 -9.51 -26.67 23.81
CA LYS A 343 -8.73 -26.72 25.05
C LYS A 343 -7.31 -27.24 24.82
N GLY A 344 -6.61 -26.57 23.91
CA GLY A 344 -5.32 -27.00 23.41
C GLY A 344 -4.19 -26.91 24.43
N VAL A 345 -3.16 -27.73 24.25
CA VAL A 345 -1.82 -27.55 24.82
C VAL A 345 -0.80 -28.15 23.87
N ALA A 346 0.37 -27.53 23.77
CA ALA A 346 1.50 -28.06 23.04
C ALA A 346 2.49 -28.73 24.00
N VAL A 347 2.93 -29.95 23.68
CA VAL A 347 3.86 -30.73 24.49
C VAL A 347 5.16 -30.89 23.72
N SER A 348 6.26 -30.33 24.24
CA SER A 348 7.58 -30.45 23.62
C SER A 348 8.33 -31.67 24.13
N PHE A 349 8.87 -32.46 23.21
CA PHE A 349 9.75 -33.60 23.47
C PHE A 349 11.13 -33.33 22.86
N SER A 350 12.17 -33.77 23.55
CA SER A 350 13.58 -33.60 23.15
C SER A 350 14.06 -34.63 22.11
N ASP A 351 13.47 -35.83 22.10
CA ASP A 351 13.69 -36.90 21.12
C ASP A 351 12.33 -37.56 20.80
N ASP A 352 12.08 -37.88 19.53
CA ASP A 352 10.83 -38.47 19.04
C ASP A 352 10.82 -40.01 18.99
N ARG A 353 11.98 -40.67 19.16
CA ARG A 353 12.17 -42.13 19.00
C ARG A 353 11.39 -42.99 19.99
N GLU A 354 11.27 -42.53 21.24
CA GLU A 354 10.53 -43.22 22.30
C GLU A 354 9.09 -42.74 22.43
N VAL A 355 8.76 -41.64 21.73
CA VAL A 355 7.52 -40.87 21.89
C VAL A 355 6.50 -41.23 20.82
N LEU A 356 6.94 -41.39 19.57
CA LEU A 356 6.07 -41.67 18.44
C LEU A 356 5.85 -43.18 18.27
N PRO A 357 4.62 -43.66 17.97
CA PRO A 357 4.33 -45.06 17.70
C PRO A 357 4.74 -45.49 16.28
N TRP A 358 5.65 -44.74 15.65
CA TRP A 358 6.29 -45.01 14.37
C TRP A 358 7.74 -44.51 14.44
N ASN A 359 8.59 -44.94 13.51
CA ASN A 359 10.02 -44.62 13.54
C ASN A 359 10.29 -43.11 13.62
N GLY A 360 10.74 -42.64 14.78
CA GLY A 360 11.28 -41.30 14.97
C GLY A 360 12.66 -41.12 14.34
N LYS A 361 13.11 -39.88 14.17
CA LYS A 361 14.43 -39.55 13.61
C LYS A 361 15.52 -39.38 14.68
N GLY A 362 15.15 -39.11 15.93
CA GLY A 362 16.07 -38.65 16.98
C GLY A 362 16.15 -37.14 17.06
N GLU A 363 15.04 -36.45 16.83
CA GLU A 363 14.97 -34.99 16.85
C GLU A 363 13.80 -34.51 17.70
N ALA A 364 13.88 -33.27 18.17
CA ALA A 364 12.83 -32.66 18.97
C ALA A 364 11.52 -32.55 18.18
N ILE A 365 10.40 -32.74 18.87
CA ILE A 365 9.06 -32.56 18.30
C ILE A 365 8.17 -31.78 19.26
N MET A 366 7.19 -31.08 18.70
CA MET A 366 6.10 -30.46 19.45
C MET A 366 4.77 -31.11 19.04
N VAL A 367 4.08 -31.67 20.01
CA VAL A 367 2.79 -32.36 19.81
C VAL A 367 1.67 -31.45 20.31
N VAL A 368 0.73 -31.07 19.44
CA VAL A 368 -0.48 -30.37 19.85
C VAL A 368 -1.57 -31.38 20.18
N ILE A 369 -2.13 -31.28 21.39
CA ILE A 369 -3.24 -32.12 21.84
C ILE A 369 -4.48 -31.29 22.15
N ASP A 370 -5.64 -31.89 21.90
CA ASP A 370 -6.96 -31.43 22.32
C ASP A 370 -7.34 -32.11 23.65
N ARG A 371 -7.21 -31.38 24.77
CA ARG A 371 -7.51 -31.91 26.12
C ARG A 371 -9.01 -32.06 26.40
N GLU A 372 -9.89 -31.59 25.50
CA GLU A 372 -11.33 -31.88 25.59
C GLU A 372 -11.62 -33.33 25.14
N LYS A 373 -10.80 -33.89 24.23
CA LYS A 373 -10.96 -35.24 23.67
C LYS A 373 -10.08 -36.26 24.39
N LYS A 374 -10.41 -36.55 25.65
CA LYS A 374 -9.69 -37.54 26.47
C LYS A 374 -10.11 -38.98 26.23
N THR A 375 -11.37 -39.20 25.85
CA THR A 375 -11.93 -40.54 25.62
C THR A 375 -11.19 -41.21 24.47
N VAL A 376 -10.54 -42.33 24.78
CA VAL A 376 -9.91 -43.17 23.76
C VAL A 376 -11.01 -43.84 22.95
N GLU A 377 -10.98 -43.70 21.63
CA GLU A 377 -11.87 -44.40 20.70
C GLU A 377 -11.17 -45.61 20.08
N ALA A 378 -11.94 -46.63 19.68
CA ALA A 378 -11.43 -47.83 19.02
C ALA A 378 -11.15 -47.62 17.52
N ASP A 379 -10.52 -46.50 17.19
CA ASP A 379 -10.10 -46.13 15.83
C ASP A 379 -8.56 -46.22 15.69
N ASN A 380 -8.10 -46.56 14.50
CA ASN A 380 -6.69 -46.52 14.09
C ASN A 380 -6.26 -45.14 13.60
N GLY A 381 -7.20 -44.25 13.26
CA GLY A 381 -6.92 -42.90 12.76
C GLY A 381 -6.42 -41.92 13.83
N TYR A 382 -6.80 -42.12 15.09
CA TYR A 382 -6.47 -41.20 16.18
C TYR A 382 -5.29 -41.67 17.03
N TYR A 383 -4.40 -40.72 17.31
CA TYR A 383 -3.30 -40.85 18.26
C TYR A 383 -3.67 -40.08 19.53
N TYR A 384 -3.30 -40.63 20.68
CA TYR A 384 -3.58 -40.05 21.99
C TYR A 384 -2.30 -39.96 22.80
N LEU A 385 -2.17 -38.90 23.59
CA LEU A 385 -1.08 -38.74 24.54
C LEU A 385 -1.43 -39.47 25.84
N VAL A 386 -0.58 -40.39 26.28
CA VAL A 386 -0.76 -41.17 27.51
C VAL A 386 0.50 -41.16 28.37
N VAL A 387 0.34 -41.37 29.67
CA VAL A 387 1.45 -41.67 30.57
C VAL A 387 1.78 -43.16 30.50
N ALA A 388 3.07 -43.48 30.54
CA ALA A 388 3.61 -44.83 30.63
C ALA A 388 4.82 -44.85 31.56
N ASP A 389 5.30 -46.06 31.88
CA ASP A 389 6.53 -46.26 32.65
C ASP A 389 7.71 -45.58 31.95
N GLY A 390 8.14 -44.42 32.47
CA GLY A 390 9.22 -43.59 31.92
C GLY A 390 8.81 -42.20 31.43
N GLY A 391 7.52 -41.90 31.22
CA GLY A 391 7.06 -40.57 30.81
C GLY A 391 5.81 -40.56 29.94
N MET A 392 5.60 -39.47 29.19
CA MET A 392 4.50 -39.37 28.23
C MET A 392 4.89 -39.96 26.87
N LYS A 393 3.95 -40.63 26.20
CA LYS A 393 4.12 -41.12 24.82
C LYS A 393 2.83 -41.04 24.02
N LEU A 394 2.94 -41.12 22.70
CA LEU A 394 1.81 -41.22 21.80
C LEU A 394 1.53 -42.69 21.50
N ASP A 395 0.26 -43.07 21.53
CA ASP A 395 -0.18 -44.42 21.15
C ASP A 395 -1.50 -44.35 20.36
N ARG A 396 -1.83 -45.40 19.61
CA ARG A 396 -3.06 -45.47 18.80
C ARG A 396 -4.26 -45.83 19.65
N GLY A 397 -5.43 -45.26 19.32
CA GLY A 397 -6.68 -45.53 20.03
C GLY A 397 -6.99 -47.03 20.21
N LEU A 398 -6.86 -47.80 19.13
CA LEU A 398 -7.01 -49.26 19.15
C LEU A 398 -6.04 -49.97 20.12
N VAL A 399 -4.76 -49.62 20.10
CA VAL A 399 -3.72 -50.24 20.95
C VAL A 399 -3.94 -49.90 22.43
N LEU A 400 -4.40 -48.68 22.72
CA LEU A 400 -4.80 -48.27 24.06
C LEU A 400 -6.01 -49.05 24.56
N LYS A 401 -7.03 -49.28 23.70
CA LYS A 401 -8.19 -50.10 24.04
C LYS A 401 -7.83 -51.56 24.30
N GLU A 402 -6.92 -52.15 23.52
CA GLU A 402 -6.39 -53.50 23.76
C GLU A 402 -5.68 -53.62 25.12
N LYS A 403 -5.01 -52.54 25.56
CA LYS A 403 -4.39 -52.42 26.91
C LYS A 403 -5.39 -52.09 28.03
N GLY A 404 -6.68 -51.93 27.72
CA GLY A 404 -7.71 -51.54 28.68
C GLY A 404 -7.73 -50.06 29.07
N VAL A 405 -6.97 -49.22 28.37
CA VAL A 405 -6.91 -47.77 28.61
C VAL A 405 -8.11 -47.08 27.96
N ASN A 406 -8.92 -46.39 28.76
CA ASN A 406 -10.13 -45.71 28.32
C ASN A 406 -10.01 -44.18 28.24
N GLU A 407 -9.07 -43.61 28.99
CA GLU A 407 -8.82 -42.16 29.05
C GLU A 407 -7.36 -41.86 28.74
N SER A 408 -7.13 -40.66 28.22
CA SER A 408 -5.84 -40.14 27.80
C SER A 408 -5.69 -38.68 28.24
N LEU A 409 -4.49 -38.12 28.11
CA LEU A 409 -4.25 -36.69 28.38
C LEU A 409 -4.93 -35.79 27.33
N GLY A 410 -5.12 -36.31 26.11
CA GLY A 410 -5.83 -35.66 25.02
C GLY A 410 -5.53 -36.32 23.67
N MET A 411 -6.39 -36.04 22.69
CA MET A 411 -6.24 -36.48 21.30
C MET A 411 -5.20 -35.60 20.60
N VAL A 412 -4.23 -36.21 19.92
CA VAL A 412 -3.22 -35.51 19.12
C VAL A 412 -3.87 -35.00 17.84
N VAL A 413 -3.72 -33.70 17.57
CA VAL A 413 -4.18 -33.08 16.30
C VAL A 413 -3.04 -32.79 15.34
N LEU A 414 -1.82 -32.60 15.85
CA LEU A 414 -0.67 -32.22 15.05
C LEU A 414 0.64 -32.63 15.74
N VAL A 415 1.64 -33.02 14.95
CA VAL A 415 3.03 -33.15 15.38
C VAL A 415 3.88 -32.26 14.47
N VAL A 416 4.64 -31.35 15.07
CA VAL A 416 5.49 -30.36 14.40
C VAL A 416 6.95 -30.67 14.71
N ARG A 417 7.81 -30.61 13.68
CA ARG A 417 9.27 -30.67 13.80
C ARG A 417 9.83 -29.24 13.71
N PRO A 418 10.98 -28.93 14.34
CA PRO A 418 11.61 -27.63 14.21
C PRO A 418 11.98 -27.35 12.74
N PRO A 419 12.04 -26.07 12.31
CA PRO A 419 12.67 -25.71 11.04
C PRO A 419 14.11 -26.21 11.00
N ARG A 420 14.62 -26.55 9.82
CA ARG A 420 15.99 -26.99 9.62
C ARG A 420 16.69 -26.00 8.70
N ASP A 421 17.95 -25.69 8.99
CA ASP A 421 18.75 -24.76 8.18
C ASP A 421 19.11 -25.34 6.80
N ASP A 422 18.98 -26.67 6.62
CA ASP A 422 19.21 -27.42 5.37
C ASP A 422 17.93 -27.68 4.54
N ASP A 423 16.78 -27.10 4.91
CA ASP A 423 15.57 -27.14 4.10
C ASP A 423 15.61 -25.99 3.03
N ASP A 424 16.53 -26.13 2.07
CA ASP A 424 16.90 -25.14 1.04
C ASP A 424 15.76 -24.71 0.07
N GLU A 425 14.52 -25.22 0.22
CA GLU A 425 13.38 -24.87 -0.65
C GLU A 425 12.85 -23.43 -0.46
N TRP A 426 13.30 -22.71 0.59
CA TRP A 426 12.88 -21.32 0.87
C TRP A 426 13.95 -20.27 0.65
N GLN A 427 15.22 -20.67 0.53
CA GLN A 427 16.24 -19.79 -0.02
C GLN A 427 16.21 -19.96 -1.54
N ILE A 428 15.79 -18.91 -2.24
CA ILE A 428 16.13 -18.78 -3.67
C ILE A 428 17.66 -18.83 -3.69
N ASN A 429 18.22 -19.92 -4.20
CA ASN A 429 19.67 -20.12 -4.28
C ASN A 429 20.26 -18.90 -5.00
N ASP A 430 21.44 -18.43 -4.60
CA ASP A 430 22.06 -17.25 -5.25
C ASP A 430 22.32 -17.51 -6.76
N GLU A 431 22.31 -18.78 -7.18
CA GLU A 431 22.40 -19.25 -8.56
C GLU A 431 21.07 -19.18 -9.38
N ASP A 432 19.91 -18.95 -8.74
CA ASP A 432 18.60 -18.79 -9.40
C ASP A 432 18.25 -17.31 -9.73
N TRP A 433 19.22 -16.39 -9.63
CA TRP A 433 19.06 -14.95 -9.88
C TRP A 433 19.45 -14.47 -11.31
N ASP A 434 19.88 -15.37 -12.20
CA ASP A 434 20.32 -15.09 -13.60
C ASP A 434 19.19 -15.12 -14.65
#